data_AF-A0A8J7ET63-F1
#
_entry.id   AF-A0A8J7ET63-F1
#
_cell.length_a   1.000
_cell.length_b   1.000
_cell.length_c   1.000
_cell.angle_alpha   90.00
_cell.angle_beta   90.00
_cell.angle_gamma   90.00
#
_symmetry.space_group_name_H-M   'P 1'
#
loop_
_entity.id
_entity.type
_entity.pdbx_description
1 polymer ?
#
loop_
_entity_poly.entity_id
_entity_poly.type
_entity_poly.pdbx_seq_one_letter_code
_entity_poly.pdbx_strand_id
1 'polypeptide(L)' 'MAESPDLPRLKQLAKQQFGQQPGVLGVGIGERSLRIYVRSSDVCSQLPGEFEGVAIDCIVTGDITTQFG' A
#
# COMPACT_ATOMS: atom_id res chain seq x y z
N MET A 1 0.80 -4.65 27.45
CA MET A 1 0.14 -5.39 26.36
C MET A 1 0.17 -4.48 25.15
N ALA A 2 0.84 -4.85 24.06
CA ALA A 2 0.81 -4.01 22.86
C ALA A 2 -0.62 -4.06 22.29
N GLU A 3 -1.30 -2.91 22.27
CA GLU A 3 -2.60 -2.78 21.64
C GLU A 3 -2.46 -3.15 20.16
N SER A 4 -3.32 -4.04 19.68
CA SER A 4 -3.37 -4.37 18.26
C SER A 4 -3.71 -3.09 17.49
N PRO A 5 -2.95 -2.72 16.45
CA PRO A 5 -3.18 -1.48 15.72
C PRO A 5 -4.58 -1.50 15.09
N ASP A 6 -5.28 -0.35 15.14
CA ASP A 6 -6.62 -0.19 14.56
C ASP A 6 -6.53 -0.09 13.03
N LEU A 7 -6.36 -1.25 12.38
CA LEU A 7 -6.20 -1.37 10.93
C LEU A 7 -7.35 -0.73 10.12
N PRO A 8 -8.63 -0.78 10.55
CA PRO A 8 -9.72 -0.08 9.85
C PRO A 8 -9.52 1.45 9.82
N ARG A 9 -9.19 2.07 10.96
CA ARG A 9 -8.89 3.50 11.02
C ARG A 9 -7.64 3.84 10.19
N LEU A 10 -6.59 3.04 10.34
CA LEU A 10 -5.33 3.26 9.61
C LEU A 10 -5.51 3.13 8.09
N LYS A 11 -6.34 2.19 7.62
CA LYS A 11 -6.73 2.09 6.20
C LYS A 11 -7.41 3.37 5.72
N GLN A 12 -8.32 3.94 6.51
CA GLN A 12 -9.01 5.17 6.12
C GLN A 12 -8.04 6.35 6.00
N LEU A 13 -7.12 6.50 6.95
CA LEU A 13 -6.06 7.52 6.92
C LEU A 13 -5.11 7.31 5.73
N ALA A 14 -4.63 6.08 5.54
CA ALA A 14 -3.77 5.73 4.40
C ALA A 14 -4.48 5.96 3.05
N LYS A 15 -5.79 5.71 2.96
CA LYS A 15 -6.57 6.05 1.76
C LYS A 15 -6.65 7.56 1.52
N GLN A 16 -6.76 8.36 2.58
CA GLN A 16 -6.75 9.83 2.46
C GLN A 16 -5.38 10.36 2.02
N GLN A 17 -4.30 9.79 2.56
CA GLN A 17 -2.93 10.21 2.29
C GLN A 17 -2.38 9.71 0.94
N PHE A 18 -2.50 8.42 0.66
CA PHE A 18 -1.90 7.78 -0.53
C PHE A 18 -2.90 7.53 -1.65
N GLY A 19 -4.20 7.49 -1.36
CA GLY A 19 -5.22 7.11 -2.35
C GLY A 19 -5.39 8.10 -3.51
N GLN A 20 -4.81 9.29 -3.40
CA GLN A 20 -4.77 10.30 -4.48
C GLN A 20 -3.42 10.35 -5.20
N GLN A 21 -2.42 9.58 -4.75
CA GLN A 21 -1.10 9.56 -5.37
C GLN A 21 -1.17 8.90 -6.75
N PRO A 22 -0.58 9.50 -7.80
CA PRO A 22 -0.55 8.90 -9.14
C PRO A 22 0.02 7.48 -9.12
N GLY A 23 -0.72 6.54 -9.70
CA GLY A 23 -0.33 5.13 -9.76
C GLY A 23 -0.73 4.29 -8.56
N VAL A 24 -1.25 4.87 -7.46
CA VAL A 24 -1.96 4.11 -6.42
C VAL A 24 -3.35 3.74 -6.93
N LEU A 25 -3.70 2.48 -6.80
CA LEU A 25 -4.96 1.90 -7.28
C LEU A 25 -5.93 1.63 -6.12
N GLY A 26 -5.41 1.40 -4.92
CA GLY A 26 -6.23 1.20 -3.73
C GLY A 26 -5.42 0.90 -2.48
N VAL A 27 -6.13 0.92 -1.34
CA VAL A 27 -5.59 0.58 -0.02
C VAL A 27 -6.45 -0.51 0.60
N GLY A 28 -5.80 -1.58 1.08
CA GLY A 28 -6.40 -2.73 1.74
C GLY A 28 -5.80 -3.00 3.11
N ILE A 29 -6.32 -4.03 3.77
CA ILE A 29 -5.83 -4.53 5.05
C ILE A 29 -5.33 -5.97 4.81
N GLY A 30 -4.08 -6.22 5.19
CA GLY A 30 -3.50 -7.55 5.32
C GLY A 30 -3.69 -8.09 6.75
N GLU A 31 -3.05 -9.21 7.07
CA GLU A 31 -3.22 -9.88 8.35
C GLU A 31 -2.75 -9.03 9.55
N ARG A 32 -1.66 -8.26 9.36
CA ARG A 32 -1.07 -7.33 10.35
C ARG A 32 -0.45 -6.09 9.72
N SER A 33 -0.84 -5.78 8.48
CA SER A 33 -0.22 -4.74 7.67
C SER A 33 -1.27 -4.00 6.85
N LEU A 34 -0.90 -2.81 6.38
CA LEU A 34 -1.65 -2.15 5.31
C LEU A 34 -1.15 -2.66 3.97
N ARG A 35 -2.06 -2.84 3.02
CA ARG A 35 -1.70 -3.17 1.64
C ARG A 35 -1.94 -1.96 0.76
N ILE A 36 -0.94 -1.53 0.00
CA ILE A 36 -1.13 -0.47 -1.01
C ILE A 36 -0.96 -1.11 -2.39
N TYR A 37 -2.04 -1.10 -3.15
CA TYR A 37 -2.06 -1.61 -4.51
C TYR A 37 -1.60 -0.51 -5.46
N VAL A 38 -0.55 -0.78 -6.22
CA VAL A 38 0.05 0.18 -7.14
C VAL A 38 0.14 -0.38 -8.55
N ARG A 39 0.16 0.53 -9.53
CA ARG A 39 0.26 0.17 -10.95
C ARG A 39 1.63 -0.38 -11.32
N SER A 40 2.71 0.15 -10.76
CA SER A 40 4.08 -0.17 -11.17
C SER A 40 5.02 -0.15 -9.97
N SER A 41 6.15 -0.86 -10.08
CA SER A 41 7.20 -0.89 -9.05
C SER A 41 7.78 0.49 -8.72
N ASP A 42 7.86 1.44 -9.66
CA ASP A 42 8.33 2.81 -9.40
C ASP A 42 7.49 3.55 -8.34
N VAL A 43 6.19 3.29 -8.30
CA VAL A 43 5.28 3.89 -7.31
C VAL A 43 5.56 3.29 -5.93
N CYS A 44 5.95 2.02 -5.89
CA CYS A 44 6.30 1.31 -4.67
C CYS A 44 7.49 1.94 -3.96
N SER A 45 8.53 2.33 -4.71
CA SER A 45 9.71 3.00 -4.18
C SER A 45 9.43 4.39 -3.60
N GLN A 46 8.27 4.98 -3.91
CA GLN A 46 7.84 6.28 -3.39
C GLN A 46 6.98 6.16 -2.12
N LEU A 47 6.55 4.94 -1.78
CA LEU A 47 5.76 4.69 -0.57
C LEU A 47 6.69 4.39 0.61
N PRO A 48 6.33 4.83 1.82
CA PRO A 48 7.06 4.44 3.01
C PRO A 48 6.84 2.94 3.30
N GLY A 49 7.83 2.28 3.90
CA GLY A 49 7.71 0.88 4.32
C GLY A 49 6.83 0.67 5.57
N GLU A 50 6.45 1.76 6.24
CA GLU A 50 5.63 1.77 7.45
C GLU A 50 4.75 3.02 7.46
N PHE A 51 3.55 2.90 8.04
CA PHE A 51 2.65 4.02 8.29
C PHE A 51 2.01 3.87 9.67
N GLU A 52 2.18 4.90 10.51
CA GLU A 52 1.64 4.92 11.89
C GLU A 52 2.05 3.68 12.71
N GLY A 53 3.29 3.20 12.55
CA GLY A 53 3.79 2.00 13.25
C GLY A 53 3.33 0.67 12.68
N VAL A 54 2.65 0.66 11.53
CA VAL A 54 2.19 -0.55 10.83
C VAL A 54 2.90 -0.70 9.49
N ALA A 55 3.45 -1.89 9.25
CA ALA A 55 4.12 -2.20 8.00
C ALA A 55 3.19 -1.98 6.79
N ILE A 56 3.75 -1.39 5.73
CA ILE A 56 3.09 -1.28 4.43
C ILE A 56 3.63 -2.37 3.50
N ASP A 57 2.70 -3.19 3.04
CA ASP A 57 2.91 -4.18 2.00
C ASP A 57 2.49 -3.59 0.65
N CYS A 58 3.47 -3.27 -0.17
CA CYS A 58 3.23 -2.68 -1.48
C CYS A 58 3.02 -3.78 -2.52
N ILE A 59 1.83 -3.80 -3.13
CA ILE A 59 1.40 -4.81 -4.08
C ILE A 59 1.32 -4.21 -5.48
N VAL A 60 2.24 -4.59 -6.35
CA VAL A 60 2.19 -4.20 -7.77
C VAL A 60 1.16 -5.07 -8.48
N THR A 61 0.08 -4.47 -9.00
CA THR A 61 -1.01 -5.20 -9.68
C THR A 61 -0.92 -5.18 -11.19
N GLY A 62 0.09 -4.52 -11.78
CA GLY A 62 0.13 -4.29 -13.22
C GLY A 62 1.50 -3.90 -13.76
N ASP A 63 2.52 -4.72 -13.53
CA ASP A 63 3.73 -4.67 -14.36
C ASP A 63 3.46 -5.47 -15.65
N ILE A 64 2.79 -4.85 -16.63
CA ILE A 64 2.71 -5.43 -17.98
C ILE A 64 4.08 -5.20 -18.63
N THR A 65 5.08 -5.99 -18.25
CA THR A 65 6.25 -6.17 -19.10
C THR A 65 5.81 -7.05 -20.26
N THR A 66 5.50 -6.44 -21.40
CA THR A 66 5.41 -7.17 -22.67
C THR A 66 6.75 -7.87 -22.94
N GLN A 67 6.91 -9.09 -22.47
CA GLN A 67 7.91 -10.01 -23.01
C GLN A 67 7.35 -10.57 -24.32
N PHE A 68 7.54 -9.81 -25.40
CA PHE A 68 7.61 -10.41 -26.73
C PHE A 68 9.09 -10.51 -27.08
N GLY A 69 9.62 -11.72 -26.99
CA GLY A 69 10.97 -12.10 -27.39
C GLY A 69 10.96 -13.56 -27.82
#